data_AF-A0A0M0LK06-F1
#
_entry.id   AF-A0A0M0LK06-F1
#
_cell.length_a   1.000
_cell.length_b   1.000
_cell.length_c   1.000
_cell.angle_alpha   90.00
_cell.angle_beta   90.00
_cell.angle_gamma   90.00
#
_symmetry.space_group_name_H-M   'P 1'
#
loop_
_entity.id
_entity.type
_entity.pdbx_description
1 polymer ?
#
loop_
_entity_poly.entity_id
_entity_poly.type
_entity_poly.pdbx_seq_one_letter_code
_entity_poly.pdbx_strand_id
1 'polypeptide(L)' 'MNIENKRKIFKYNEDDILEILSEYLSEENGFDTFYSRSIILGTPGKDLRLVAVIGDLDDINIAKLNLEEINKESNYNRTH' A
#
# COMPACT_ATOMS: atom_id res chain seq x y z
N MET A 1 20.39 36.94 0.52
CA MET A 1 19.05 36.41 0.79
C MET A 1 19.18 34.93 1.07
N ASN A 2 19.07 34.51 2.34
CA ASN A 2 19.09 33.10 2.73
C ASN A 2 17.80 32.44 2.23
N ILE A 3 17.91 31.53 1.27
CA ILE A 3 16.84 30.57 1.02
C ILE A 3 16.92 29.56 2.16
N GLU A 4 16.27 29.88 3.28
CA GLU A 4 16.04 28.90 4.33
C GLU A 4 15.36 27.68 3.70
N ASN A 5 16.02 26.54 3.86
CA ASN A 5 15.83 25.37 3.03
C ASN A 5 14.45 24.74 3.29
N LYS A 6 13.44 25.08 2.47
CA LYS A 6 12.06 24.52 2.54
C LYS A 6 11.96 23.01 2.26
N ARG A 7 13.09 22.31 2.15
CA ARG A 7 13.13 20.89 1.79
C ARG A 7 12.86 20.05 3.03
N LYS A 8 11.88 19.16 2.94
CA LYS A 8 11.67 18.07 3.90
C LYS A 8 12.25 16.80 3.31
N ILE A 9 12.98 16.04 4.12
CA ILE A 9 13.54 14.73 3.74
C ILE A 9 12.72 13.68 4.46
N PHE A 10 12.27 12.68 3.72
CA PHE A 10 11.56 11.52 4.24
C PHE A 10 12.34 10.27 3.85
N LYS A 11 12.42 9.33 4.77
CA LYS A 11 13.04 8.02 4.56
C LYS A 11 12.17 6.99 5.27
N TYR A 12 11.59 6.11 4.48
CA TYR A 12 10.66 5.09 4.93
C TYR A 12 11.28 3.72 4.71
N ASN A 13 11.10 2.83 5.69
CA ASN A 13 11.35 1.41 5.51
C ASN A 13 10.12 0.73 4.86
N GLU A 14 10.15 -0.58 4.72
CA GLU A 14 9.04 -1.32 4.11
C GLU A 14 7.74 -1.18 4.90
N ASP A 15 7.79 -1.36 6.22
CA ASP A 15 6.60 -1.26 7.09
C ASP A 15 5.97 0.13 7.01
N ASP A 16 6.78 1.20 7.07
CA ASP A 16 6.32 2.58 6.92
C ASP A 16 5.60 2.79 5.58
N ILE A 17 6.14 2.24 4.48
CA ILE A 17 5.52 2.35 3.14
C ILE A 17 4.19 1.60 3.11
N LEU A 18 4.14 0.39 3.69
CA LEU A 18 2.95 -0.44 3.72
C LEU A 18 1.83 0.20 4.56
N GLU A 19 2.16 0.77 5.71
CA GLU A 19 1.23 1.48 6.59
C GLU A 19 0.62 2.69 5.86
N ILE A 20 1.47 3.61 5.37
CA ILE A 20 1.03 4.82 4.68
C ILE A 20 0.12 4.51 3.49
N LEU A 21 0.48 3.51 2.68
CA LEU A 21 -0.31 3.14 1.51
C LEU A 21 -1.61 2.42 1.89
N SER A 22 -1.61 1.63 2.96
CA SER A 22 -2.82 0.95 3.45
C SER A 22 -3.83 1.96 4.01
N GLU A 23 -3.36 2.94 4.79
CA GLU A 23 -4.20 4.04 5.29
C GLU A 23 -4.76 4.89 4.14
N TYR A 24 -3.94 5.24 3.16
CA TYR A 24 -4.42 5.95 1.98
C TYR A 24 -5.52 5.15 1.24
N LEU A 25 -5.34 3.84 1.08
CA LEU A 25 -6.33 2.99 0.42
C LEU A 25 -7.62 2.84 1.24
N SER A 26 -7.54 2.74 2.56
CA SER A 26 -8.74 2.66 3.41
C SER A 26 -9.55 3.96 3.35
N GLU A 27 -8.89 5.11 3.45
CA GLU A 27 -9.53 6.43 3.33
C GLU A 27 -10.22 6.60 1.97
N GLU A 28 -9.53 6.29 0.87
CA GLU A 28 -10.07 6.43 -0.49
C GLU A 28 -11.27 5.51 -0.76
N ASN A 29 -11.40 4.40 -0.02
CA ASN A 29 -12.50 3.45 -0.17
C ASN A 29 -13.54 3.55 0.97
N GLY A 30 -13.42 4.54 1.87
CA GLY A 30 -14.40 4.81 2.91
C GLY A 30 -14.42 3.80 4.06
N PHE A 31 -13.32 3.09 4.31
CA PHE A 31 -13.19 2.20 5.46
C PHE A 31 -12.69 2.98 6.68
N ASP A 32 -13.54 3.08 7.72
CA ASP A 32 -13.20 3.75 8.99
C ASP A 32 -12.37 2.84 9.91
N THR A 33 -12.81 1.59 10.06
CA THR A 33 -12.03 0.53 10.72
C THR A 33 -11.87 -0.64 9.75
N PHE A 34 -10.63 -1.00 9.45
CA PHE A 34 -10.33 -1.97 8.40
C PHE A 34 -9.34 -3.03 8.88
N TYR A 35 -9.38 -4.16 8.19
CA TYR A 35 -8.28 -5.10 8.18
C TYR A 35 -7.61 -5.05 6.81
N SER A 36 -6.28 -4.98 6.80
CA SER A 36 -5.52 -5.01 5.55
C SER A 36 -4.43 -6.06 5.56
N ARG A 37 -4.11 -6.55 4.37
CA ARG A 37 -2.89 -7.32 4.13
C ARG A 37 -2.23 -6.79 2.88
N SER A 38 -0.95 -6.46 2.97
CA SER A 38 -0.20 -5.86 1.87
C SER A 38 1.21 -6.43 1.74
N ILE A 39 1.75 -6.40 0.53
CA ILE A 39 3.13 -6.77 0.22
C ILE A 39 3.68 -5.90 -0.92
N ILE A 40 4.96 -5.57 -0.85
CA ILE A 40 5.71 -4.95 -1.96
C ILE A 40 6.41 -6.05 -2.75
N LEU A 41 6.19 -6.06 -4.06
CA LEU A 41 6.82 -7.01 -4.98
C LEU A 41 7.58 -6.27 -6.08
N GLY A 42 8.55 -6.96 -6.69
CA GLY A 42 9.31 -6.46 -7.84
C GLY A 42 10.53 -5.61 -7.47
N THR A 43 11.08 -4.94 -8.48
CA THR A 43 12.30 -4.13 -8.35
C THR A 43 11.99 -2.64 -8.59
N PRO A 44 12.49 -1.71 -7.74
CA PRO A 44 12.37 -0.28 -7.96
C PRO A 44 12.78 0.15 -9.37
N GLY A 45 11.91 0.92 -10.03
CA GLY A 45 12.14 1.43 -11.38
C GLY A 45 11.94 0.43 -12.52
N LYS A 46 11.49 -0.80 -12.25
CA LYS A 46 11.18 -1.82 -13.27
C LYS A 46 9.74 -2.28 -13.19
N ASP A 47 9.40 -2.97 -12.11
CA ASP A 47 8.12 -3.66 -11.92
C ASP A 47 7.65 -3.60 -10.45
N LEU A 48 8.17 -2.63 -9.70
CA LEU A 48 7.79 -2.39 -8.31
C LEU A 48 6.28 -2.14 -8.23
N ARG A 49 5.62 -2.85 -7.32
CA ARG A 49 4.18 -2.73 -7.11
C ARG A 49 3.79 -3.09 -5.69
N LEU A 50 2.73 -2.46 -5.24
CA LEU A 50 2.01 -2.83 -4.03
C LEU A 50 0.87 -3.78 -4.41
N VAL A 51 0.74 -4.87 -3.67
CA VAL A 51 -0.46 -5.70 -3.68
C VAL A 51 -1.07 -5.56 -2.30
N ALA A 52 -2.24 -4.95 -2.21
CA ALA A 52 -2.95 -4.72 -0.97
C ALA A 52 -4.40 -5.16 -1.11
N VAL A 53 -4.88 -5.85 -0.07
CA VAL A 53 -6.28 -6.17 0.13
C VAL A 53 -6.74 -5.43 1.37
N ILE A 54 -7.82 -4.68 1.24
CA ILE A 54 -8.50 -3.99 2.33
C ILE A 54 -9.93 -4.53 2.43
N GLY A 55 -10.46 -4.59 3.63
CA GLY A 55 -11.86 -4.90 3.87
C GLY A 55 -12.26 -4.54 5.29
N ASP A 56 -13.52 -4.79 5.61
CA ASP A 56 -14.07 -4.51 6.94
C ASP A 56 -13.34 -5.32 8.02
N LEU A 57 -13.36 -4.80 9.25
CA LEU A 57 -12.72 -5.44 10.40
C LEU A 57 -13.19 -6.89 10.63
N ASP A 58 -14.45 -7.18 10.27
CA ASP A 58 -15.05 -8.50 10.43
C ASP A 58 -14.58 -9.51 9.37
N ASP A 59 -13.88 -9.07 8.31
CA ASP A 59 -13.31 -9.96 7.31
C ASP A 59 -11.94 -10.53 7.77
N ILE A 60 -12.02 -11.38 8.78
CA ILE A 60 -10.87 -12.12 9.34
C ILE A 60 -10.16 -13.02 8.32
N ASN A 61 -10.74 -13.26 7.14
CA ASN A 61 -10.12 -14.10 6.12
C ASN A 61 -9.04 -13.37 5.35
N ILE A 62 -9.01 -12.03 5.37
CA ILE A 62 -7.97 -11.22 4.72
C ILE A 62 -6.57 -11.62 5.21
N ALA A 63 -6.44 -11.94 6.50
CA ALA A 63 -5.20 -12.42 7.11
C ALA A 63 -4.64 -13.72 6.48
N LYS A 64 -5.48 -14.51 5.82
CA LYS A 64 -5.12 -15.81 5.21
C LYS A 64 -4.89 -15.74 3.71
N LEU A 65 -5.16 -14.59 3.08
CA LEU A 65 -5.05 -14.44 1.63
C LEU A 65 -3.61 -14.56 1.15
N ASN A 66 -3.41 -15.28 0.05
CA ASN A 66 -2.12 -15.39 -0.61
C ASN A 66 -1.94 -14.22 -1.59
N LEU A 67 -1.21 -13.19 -1.16
CA LEU A 67 -1.00 -11.99 -1.97
C LEU A 67 -0.19 -12.24 -3.25
N GLU A 68 0.65 -13.27 -3.29
CA GLU A 68 1.37 -13.63 -4.50
C GLU A 68 0.48 -14.27 -5.57
N GLU A 69 -0.51 -15.06 -5.16
CA GLU A 69 -1.52 -15.60 -6.08
C GLU A 69 -2.41 -14.49 -6.61
N ILE A 70 -2.90 -13.63 -5.71
CA ILE A 70 -3.68 -12.44 -6.09
C ILE A 70 -2.92 -11.59 -7.10
N ASN A 71 -1.62 -11.36 -6.88
CA ASN A 71 -0.77 -10.63 -7.83
C ASN A 71 -0.74 -11.27 -9.23
N LYS A 72 -0.72 -12.60 -9.33
CA LYS A 72 -0.61 -13.31 -10.61
C LYS A 72 -1.92 -13.22 -11.41
N GLU A 73 -3.05 -13.16 -10.70
CA GLU A 73 -4.38 -13.19 -11.29
C GLU A 73 -4.99 -11.79 -11.51
N SER A 74 -4.44 -10.78 -10.83
CA SER A 74 -4.99 -9.42 -10.84
C SER A 74 -4.30 -8.51 -11.87
N ASN A 75 -5.09 -7.64 -12.47
CA ASN A 75 -4.58 -6.52 -13.25
C ASN A 75 -4.23 -5.33 -12.34
N TYR A 76 -3.46 -4.38 -12.86
CA TYR A 76 -3.24 -3.11 -12.16
C TYR A 76 -4.54 -2.30 -12.08
N ASN A 77 -4.84 -1.78 -10.90
CA ASN A 77 -6.08 -1.05 -10.62
C ASN A 77 -6.06 0.43 -11.05
N ARG A 78 -4.93 0.95 -11.56
CA ARG A 78 -4.80 2.35 -12.03
C ARG A 78 -4.22 2.41 -13.44
N THR A 79 -4.67 3.41 -14.21
CA THR A 79 -4.28 3.68 -15.60
C THR A 79 -3.55 5.01 -15.79
N HIS A 80 -3.09 5.65 -14.72
CA HIS A 80 -2.40 6.94 -14.80
C HIS A 80 -0.88 6.77 -14.88
#